data_AF-A0A367ZL70-F1
#
_entry.id   AF-A0A367ZL70-F1
#
_cell.length_a   1.000
_cell.length_b   1.000
_cell.length_c   1.000
_cell.angle_alpha   90.00
_cell.angle_beta   90.00
_cell.angle_gamma   90.00
#
_symmetry.space_group_name_H-M   'P 1'
#
loop_
_entity.id
_entity.type
_entity.pdbx_description
1 polymer ?
#
loop_
_entity_poly.entity_id
_entity_poly.type
_entity_poly.pdbx_seq_one_letter_code
_entity_poly.pdbx_strand_id
1 'polypeptide(L)'
;MLKRLAALLTILGILAGTFLLVKFWKISPLGPCFAEWAQVSLWLPQFWQVALIGGALFLLAALIPAMHTLFPPPPPPPPPPDPQLLATIENGRQKIKDLEAEIEEGEARQLAFQAEAARAQTRISELEAQLAHVTNELHSYQEKDSTLINDYQRAQDRCTELNQELIEMADRHRLAVAERDQARRELAQLTRELAEARQLAMQAQAAAEAAMAESRAIAAAAERKEREALLARKPEADLATAPGPTPTLGEEAPPPLPATPAAATAAPATAPASPSTVAAPAPPTAPTAPAGEAPARVAPDAAFQILYLLQKEGRLLDFLAEDLSGVDDDQLGGAIRPIHEGLRRLLTDRLVIAPVLNLPEGETVELGDPVDPERVKLTGNVPARGPYKGTLIHKGWRLKECRLPALVAGWSGDVIVPAEVEIP
;
A
#
# COMPACT_ATOMS: atom_id res chain seq x y z
N MET A 1 -63.16 -21.98 85.71
CA MET A 1 -63.42 -20.57 85.33
C MET A 1 -64.43 -19.87 86.24
N LEU A 2 -65.65 -20.39 86.45
CA LEU A 2 -66.74 -19.74 87.22
C LEU A 2 -66.31 -18.97 88.49
N LYS A 3 -65.49 -19.58 89.36
CA LYS A 3 -65.00 -18.96 90.62
C LYS A 3 -64.18 -17.67 90.39
N ARG A 4 -63.35 -17.61 89.35
CA ARG A 4 -62.56 -16.40 89.01
C ARG A 4 -63.44 -15.30 88.42
N LEU A 5 -64.47 -15.67 87.65
CA LEU A 5 -65.43 -14.72 87.09
C LEU A 5 -66.24 -14.05 88.21
N ALA A 6 -66.69 -14.82 89.20
CA ALA A 6 -67.39 -14.32 90.38
C ALA A 6 -66.53 -13.33 91.19
N ALA A 7 -65.26 -13.68 91.47
CA ALA A 7 -64.35 -12.79 92.19
C ALA A 7 -64.06 -11.48 91.43
N LEU A 8 -63.90 -11.55 90.10
CA LEU A 8 -63.75 -10.36 89.24
C LEU A 8 -64.98 -9.45 89.32
N LEU A 9 -66.19 -10.02 89.26
CA LEU A 9 -67.44 -9.27 89.41
C LEU A 9 -67.58 -8.63 90.80
N THR A 10 -67.15 -9.30 91.87
CA THR A 10 -67.12 -8.72 93.22
C THR A 10 -66.19 -7.51 93.29
N ILE A 11 -64.95 -7.63 92.79
CA ILE A 11 -63.99 -6.51 92.79
C ILE A 11 -64.47 -5.36 91.89
N LEU A 12 -65.03 -5.67 90.71
CA LEU A 12 -65.58 -4.66 89.81
C LEU A 12 -66.76 -3.91 90.45
N GLY A 13 -67.62 -4.63 91.20
CA GLY A 13 -68.72 -4.03 91.96
C GLY A 13 -68.24 -3.10 93.08
N ILE A 14 -67.19 -3.49 93.82
CA ILE A 14 -66.57 -2.65 94.86
C ILE A 14 -65.93 -1.40 94.24
N LEU A 15 -65.19 -1.54 93.13
CA LEU A 15 -64.58 -0.42 92.42
C LEU A 15 -65.62 0.51 91.76
N ALA A 16 -66.71 -0.03 91.22
CA ALA A 16 -67.82 0.77 90.70
C ALA A 16 -68.54 1.53 91.84
N GLY A 17 -68.72 0.88 92.99
CA GLY A 17 -69.29 1.50 94.19
C GLY A 17 -68.45 2.66 94.73
N THR A 18 -67.13 2.47 94.87
CA THR A 18 -66.23 3.54 95.31
C THR A 18 -66.10 4.65 94.25
N PHE A 19 -66.06 4.31 92.96
CA PHE A 19 -66.07 5.32 91.88
C PHE A 19 -67.37 6.14 91.87
N LEU A 20 -68.53 5.52 92.08
CA LEU A 20 -69.80 6.23 92.22
C LEU A 20 -69.82 7.13 93.46
N LEU A 21 -69.30 6.68 94.61
CA LEU A 21 -69.16 7.51 95.81
C LEU A 21 -68.28 8.75 95.55
N VAL A 22 -67.11 8.55 94.94
CA VAL A 22 -66.18 9.63 94.58
C VAL A 22 -66.80 10.58 93.54
N LYS A 23 -67.55 10.06 92.56
CA LYS A 23 -68.21 10.91 91.56
C LYS A 23 -69.39 11.68 92.15
N PHE A 24 -70.14 11.09 93.09
CA PHE A 24 -71.21 11.77 93.82
C PHE A 24 -70.64 12.90 94.69
N TRP A 25 -69.54 12.64 95.42
CA TRP A 25 -68.78 13.67 96.16
C TRP A 25 -68.36 14.83 95.24
N LYS A 26 -67.87 14.52 94.02
CA LYS A 26 -67.41 15.51 93.04
C LYS A 26 -68.53 16.28 92.32
N ILE A 27 -69.80 15.86 92.48
CA ILE A 27 -70.98 16.47 91.84
C ILE A 27 -71.88 17.18 92.87
N SER A 28 -71.78 16.88 94.18
CA SER A 28 -72.48 17.64 95.22
C SER A 28 -71.96 19.09 95.35
N PRO A 29 -72.83 20.12 95.33
CA PRO A 29 -72.45 21.54 95.28
C PRO A 29 -71.94 22.12 96.62
N LEU A 30 -71.39 21.30 97.52
CA LEU A 30 -70.87 21.68 98.84
C LEU A 30 -69.34 21.50 98.95
N GLY A 31 -68.67 21.35 97.80
CA GLY A 31 -67.33 20.77 97.65
C GLY A 31 -66.07 21.58 97.98
N PRO A 32 -66.07 22.90 98.28
CA PRO A 32 -64.84 23.60 98.70
C PRO A 32 -64.88 24.22 100.11
N CYS A 33 -65.92 23.99 100.92
CA CYS A 33 -66.06 24.60 102.27
C CYS A 33 -66.07 23.58 103.42
N PHE A 34 -65.12 22.63 103.45
CA PHE A 34 -64.89 21.76 104.62
C PHE A 34 -63.39 21.43 104.79
N ALA A 35 -62.59 22.44 105.15
CA ALA A 35 -61.15 22.28 105.45
C ALA A 35 -60.84 21.96 106.94
N GLU A 36 -61.86 21.71 107.77
CA GLU A 36 -61.72 21.37 109.19
C GLU A 36 -62.50 20.09 109.53
N TRP A 37 -61.91 18.92 109.28
CA TRP A 37 -62.55 17.62 109.55
C TRP A 37 -62.27 17.02 110.94
N ALA A 38 -61.58 17.76 111.81
CA ALA A 38 -61.29 17.33 113.18
C ALA A 38 -62.49 17.42 114.16
N GLN A 39 -63.60 18.08 113.77
CA GLN A 39 -64.78 18.27 114.64
C GLN A 39 -66.09 17.63 114.14
N VAL A 40 -66.14 17.10 112.91
CA VAL A 40 -67.37 16.49 112.34
C VAL A 40 -67.64 15.08 112.89
N SER A 41 -66.65 14.44 113.50
CA SER A 41 -66.77 13.10 114.12
C SER A 41 -67.66 13.04 115.38
N LEU A 42 -68.01 14.18 115.99
CA LEU A 42 -68.82 14.24 117.22
C LEU A 42 -70.35 14.25 117.02
N TRP A 43 -70.86 14.38 115.78
CA TRP A 43 -72.31 14.52 115.52
C TRP A 43 -72.91 13.48 114.56
N LEU A 44 -72.17 12.42 114.21
CA LEU A 44 -72.78 11.22 113.61
C LEU A 44 -73.42 10.37 114.71
N PRO A 45 -74.73 10.02 114.64
CA PRO A 45 -75.34 9.11 115.59
C PRO A 45 -74.57 7.78 115.63
N GLN A 46 -74.30 7.27 116.84
CA GLN A 46 -73.39 6.13 117.07
C GLN A 46 -73.75 4.87 116.26
N PHE A 47 -75.03 4.71 115.92
CA PHE A 47 -75.55 3.69 114.99
C PHE A 47 -74.89 3.74 113.59
N TRP A 48 -74.69 4.92 113.00
CA TRP A 48 -74.09 5.07 111.68
C TRP A 48 -72.58 4.82 111.68
N GLN A 49 -71.89 5.09 112.79
CA GLN A 49 -70.47 4.76 112.92
C GLN A 49 -70.25 3.25 112.94
N VAL A 50 -71.09 2.49 113.65
CA VAL A 50 -71.06 1.02 113.65
C VAL A 50 -71.40 0.46 112.26
N ALA A 51 -72.39 1.04 111.55
CA ALA A 51 -72.74 0.61 110.20
C ALA A 51 -71.62 0.86 109.17
N LEU A 52 -70.94 2.01 109.23
CA LEU A 52 -69.83 2.33 108.32
C LEU A 52 -68.57 1.52 108.63
N ILE A 53 -68.19 1.37 109.90
CA ILE A 53 -67.04 0.56 110.32
C ILE A 53 -67.31 -0.93 110.02
N GLY A 54 -68.52 -1.42 110.32
CA GLY A 54 -68.95 -2.78 109.99
C GLY A 54 -69.00 -3.05 108.48
N GLY A 55 -69.51 -2.10 107.69
CA GLY A 55 -69.53 -2.19 106.23
C GLY A 55 -68.13 -2.18 105.61
N ALA A 56 -67.23 -1.34 106.12
CA ALA A 56 -65.82 -1.32 105.71
C ALA A 56 -65.09 -2.62 106.07
N LEU A 57 -65.31 -3.16 107.28
CA LEU A 57 -64.78 -4.46 107.71
C LEU A 57 -65.35 -5.61 106.88
N PHE A 58 -66.63 -5.59 106.54
CA PHE A 58 -67.25 -6.61 105.69
C PHE A 58 -66.71 -6.56 104.25
N LEU A 59 -66.50 -5.36 103.70
CA LEU A 59 -65.85 -5.19 102.40
C LEU A 59 -64.40 -5.68 102.41
N LEU A 60 -63.63 -5.40 103.47
CA LEU A 60 -62.28 -5.93 103.66
C LEU A 60 -62.27 -7.46 103.79
N ALA A 61 -63.17 -8.02 104.60
CA ALA A 61 -63.32 -9.46 104.80
C ALA A 61 -63.78 -10.20 103.53
N ALA A 62 -64.54 -9.55 102.64
CA ALA A 62 -64.91 -10.08 101.33
C ALA A 62 -63.80 -9.90 100.27
N LEU A 63 -63.00 -8.84 100.37
CA LEU A 63 -61.90 -8.55 99.44
C LEU A 63 -60.73 -9.54 99.60
N ILE A 64 -60.41 -9.94 100.84
CA ILE A 64 -59.33 -10.89 101.14
C ILE A 64 -59.47 -12.23 100.37
N PRO A 65 -60.59 -12.99 100.47
CA PRO A 65 -60.76 -14.23 99.71
C PRO A 65 -60.88 -13.99 98.20
N ALA A 66 -61.48 -12.89 97.75
CA ALA A 66 -61.54 -12.55 96.33
C ALA A 66 -60.14 -12.36 95.74
N MET A 67 -59.29 -11.57 96.41
CA MET A 67 -57.87 -11.39 96.09
C MET A 67 -57.13 -12.73 96.06
N HIS A 68 -57.34 -13.59 97.05
CA HIS A 68 -56.69 -14.90 97.14
C HIS A 68 -57.08 -15.88 96.01
N THR A 69 -58.24 -15.68 95.36
CA THR A 69 -58.67 -16.48 94.20
C THR A 69 -58.20 -15.95 92.84
N LEU A 70 -57.91 -14.64 92.76
CA LEU A 70 -57.39 -13.98 91.56
C LEU A 70 -55.87 -14.02 91.51
N PHE A 71 -55.23 -13.84 92.67
CA PHE A 71 -53.80 -13.99 92.90
C PHE A 71 -53.57 -15.22 93.79
N PRO A 72 -53.57 -16.45 93.22
CA PRO A 72 -53.08 -17.60 93.96
C PRO A 72 -51.62 -17.34 94.39
N PRO A 73 -51.16 -17.91 95.52
CA PRO A 73 -49.75 -17.80 95.90
C PRO A 73 -48.88 -18.32 94.75
N PRO A 74 -47.68 -17.75 94.54
CA PRO A 74 -46.79 -18.21 93.48
C PRO A 74 -46.57 -19.73 93.63
N PRO A 75 -46.60 -20.50 92.54
CA PRO A 75 -46.24 -21.91 92.61
C PRO A 75 -44.85 -22.04 93.24
N PRO A 76 -44.55 -23.15 93.94
CA PRO A 76 -43.19 -23.39 94.43
C PRO A 76 -42.21 -23.22 93.25
N PRO A 77 -41.01 -22.66 93.50
CA PRO A 77 -40.04 -22.49 92.43
C PRO A 77 -39.85 -23.83 91.71
N PRO A 78 -39.85 -23.86 90.36
CA PRO A 78 -39.65 -25.10 89.65
C PRO A 78 -38.35 -25.75 90.15
N PRO A 79 -38.28 -27.10 90.23
CA PRO A 79 -37.02 -27.75 90.55
C PRO A 79 -35.93 -27.23 89.61
N PRO A 80 -34.69 -27.04 90.10
CA PRO A 80 -33.61 -26.54 89.25
C PRO A 80 -33.57 -27.40 87.98
N PRO A 81 -33.66 -26.78 86.79
CA PRO A 81 -33.78 -27.51 85.54
C PRO A 81 -32.60 -28.47 85.41
N ASP A 82 -32.88 -29.69 84.93
CA ASP A 82 -31.87 -30.75 84.81
C ASP A 82 -30.62 -30.19 84.10
N PRO A 83 -29.43 -30.24 84.72
CA PRO A 83 -28.22 -29.71 84.13
C PRO A 83 -27.89 -30.36 82.77
N GLN A 84 -28.33 -31.60 82.51
CA GLN A 84 -28.20 -32.22 81.19
C GLN A 84 -29.14 -31.58 80.15
N LEU A 85 -30.36 -31.21 80.56
CA LEU A 85 -31.31 -30.52 79.69
C LEU A 85 -30.85 -29.09 79.38
N LEU A 86 -30.32 -28.37 80.38
CA LEU A 86 -29.70 -27.05 80.16
C LEU A 86 -28.52 -27.14 79.19
N ALA A 87 -27.57 -28.04 79.42
CA ALA A 87 -26.43 -28.23 78.53
C ALA A 87 -26.86 -28.60 77.09
N THR A 88 -27.92 -29.38 76.94
CA THR A 88 -28.50 -29.72 75.63
C THR A 88 -29.13 -28.50 74.94
N ILE A 89 -29.84 -27.66 75.69
CA ILE A 89 -30.45 -26.41 75.17
C ILE A 89 -29.37 -25.38 74.80
N GLU A 90 -28.29 -25.27 75.58
CA GLU A 90 -27.17 -24.37 75.29
C GLU A 90 -26.37 -24.83 74.07
N ASN A 91 -26.08 -26.13 73.96
CA ASN A 91 -25.47 -26.72 72.78
C ASN A 91 -26.35 -26.54 71.53
N GLY A 92 -27.66 -26.79 71.64
CA GLY A 92 -28.63 -26.53 70.57
C GLY A 92 -28.67 -25.05 70.15
N ARG A 93 -28.62 -24.12 71.11
CA ARG A 93 -28.55 -22.68 70.85
C ARG A 93 -27.25 -22.27 70.16
N GLN A 94 -26.11 -22.84 70.58
CA GLN A 94 -24.84 -22.57 69.93
C GLN A 94 -24.85 -23.09 68.49
N LYS A 95 -25.32 -24.32 68.26
CA LYS A 95 -25.46 -24.90 66.93
C LYS A 95 -26.38 -24.10 66.00
N ILE A 96 -27.45 -23.49 66.53
CA ILE A 96 -28.29 -22.57 65.76
C ILE A 96 -27.50 -21.33 65.33
N LYS A 97 -26.73 -20.70 66.23
CA LYS A 97 -25.87 -19.56 65.87
C LYS A 97 -24.79 -19.92 64.85
N ASP A 98 -24.19 -21.09 64.99
CA ASP A 98 -23.16 -21.58 64.07
C ASP A 98 -23.78 -21.77 62.66
N LEU A 99 -25.00 -22.32 62.57
CA LEU A 99 -25.75 -22.45 61.32
C LEU A 99 -26.22 -21.10 60.76
N GLU A 100 -26.63 -20.15 61.60
CA GLU A 100 -26.97 -18.78 61.18
C GLU A 100 -25.76 -18.09 60.53
N ALA A 101 -24.56 -18.26 61.11
CA ALA A 101 -23.31 -17.75 60.55
C ALA A 101 -22.90 -18.47 59.24
N GLU A 102 -23.08 -19.79 59.14
CA GLU A 102 -22.86 -20.53 57.88
C GLU A 102 -23.81 -20.07 56.75
N ILE A 103 -25.07 -19.73 57.09
CA ILE A 103 -26.04 -19.17 56.14
C ILE A 103 -25.62 -17.76 55.68
N GLU A 104 -25.26 -16.87 56.61
CA GLU A 104 -24.79 -15.52 56.27
C GLU A 104 -23.53 -15.55 55.39
N GLU A 105 -22.58 -16.45 55.69
CA GLU A 105 -21.40 -16.67 54.84
C GLU A 105 -21.79 -17.25 53.46
N GLY A 106 -22.77 -18.16 53.41
CA GLY A 106 -23.32 -18.71 52.18
C GLY A 106 -23.97 -17.65 51.29
N GLU A 107 -24.79 -16.77 51.86
CA GLU A 107 -25.41 -15.64 51.17
C GLU A 107 -24.35 -14.65 50.66
N ALA A 108 -23.32 -14.34 51.47
CA ALA A 108 -22.20 -13.50 51.06
C ALA A 108 -21.41 -14.10 49.88
N ARG A 109 -21.15 -15.41 49.89
CA ARG A 109 -20.53 -16.14 48.76
C ARG A 109 -21.42 -16.11 47.51
N GLN A 110 -22.73 -16.28 47.65
CA GLN A 110 -23.68 -16.20 46.54
C GLN A 110 -23.73 -14.78 45.93
N LEU A 111 -23.75 -13.73 46.76
CA LEU A 111 -23.70 -12.34 46.32
C LEU A 111 -22.39 -12.03 45.57
N ALA A 112 -21.25 -12.51 46.10
CA ALA A 112 -19.95 -12.36 45.45
C ALA A 112 -19.91 -13.05 44.07
N PHE A 113 -20.43 -14.28 43.96
CA PHE A 113 -20.54 -14.99 42.68
C PHE A 113 -21.46 -14.26 41.69
N GLN A 114 -22.60 -13.72 42.14
CA GLN A 114 -23.48 -12.91 41.28
C GLN A 114 -22.79 -11.62 40.80
N ALA A 115 -22.03 -10.96 41.66
CA ALA A 115 -21.25 -9.78 41.29
C ALA A 115 -20.12 -10.10 40.29
N GLU A 116 -19.49 -11.26 40.41
CA GLU A 116 -18.49 -11.75 39.44
C GLU A 116 -19.13 -12.12 38.10
N ALA A 117 -20.27 -12.81 38.11
CA ALA A 117 -21.04 -13.11 36.90
C ALA A 117 -21.51 -11.84 36.17
N ALA A 118 -21.94 -10.80 36.91
CA ALA A 118 -22.30 -9.51 36.33
C ALA A 118 -21.10 -8.82 35.65
N ARG A 119 -19.92 -8.83 36.28
CA ARG A 119 -18.67 -8.32 35.69
C ARG A 119 -18.27 -9.09 34.43
N ALA A 120 -18.38 -10.42 34.46
CA ALA A 120 -18.12 -11.27 33.31
C ALA A 120 -19.07 -10.92 32.15
N GLN A 121 -20.37 -10.74 32.42
CA GLN A 121 -21.35 -10.33 31.40
C GLN A 121 -21.04 -8.95 30.81
N THR A 122 -20.64 -7.98 31.63
CA THR A 122 -20.16 -6.67 31.13
C THR A 122 -18.97 -6.85 30.20
N ARG A 123 -17.97 -7.66 30.60
CA ARG A 123 -16.77 -7.90 29.79
C ARG A 123 -17.08 -8.63 28.48
N ILE A 124 -18.04 -9.55 28.46
CA ILE A 124 -18.53 -10.19 27.23
C ILE A 124 -19.12 -9.12 26.30
N SER A 125 -20.03 -8.27 26.77
CA SER A 125 -20.64 -7.22 25.93
C SER A 125 -19.63 -6.20 25.39
N GLU A 126 -18.57 -5.90 26.14
CA GLU A 126 -17.46 -5.05 25.69
C GLU A 126 -16.64 -5.72 24.56
N LEU A 127 -16.35 -7.03 24.70
CA LEU A 127 -15.63 -7.81 23.69
C LEU A 127 -16.47 -8.00 22.42
N GLU A 128 -17.79 -8.19 22.54
CA GLU A 128 -18.73 -8.22 21.41
C GLU A 128 -18.75 -6.89 20.65
N ALA A 129 -18.75 -5.76 21.36
CA ALA A 129 -18.65 -4.44 20.74
C ALA A 129 -17.30 -4.20 20.04
N GLN A 130 -16.19 -4.67 20.63
CA GLN A 130 -14.86 -4.63 20.01
C GLN A 130 -14.79 -5.50 18.76
N LEU A 131 -15.37 -6.71 18.80
CA LEU A 131 -15.45 -7.60 17.64
C LEU A 131 -16.25 -6.97 16.50
N ALA A 132 -17.42 -6.38 16.81
CA ALA A 132 -18.24 -5.68 15.82
C ALA A 132 -17.51 -4.49 15.18
N HIS A 133 -16.73 -3.74 15.96
CA HIS A 133 -15.90 -2.64 15.43
C HIS A 133 -14.84 -3.16 14.45
N VAL A 134 -14.05 -4.18 14.84
CA VAL A 134 -13.02 -4.78 13.97
C VAL A 134 -13.63 -5.41 12.71
N THR A 135 -14.82 -6.02 12.80
CA THR A 135 -15.54 -6.54 11.62
C THR A 135 -15.92 -5.42 10.65
N ASN A 136 -16.39 -4.26 11.15
CA ASN A 136 -16.72 -3.11 10.32
C ASN A 136 -15.47 -2.49 9.68
N GLU A 137 -14.34 -2.41 10.40
CA GLU A 137 -13.07 -1.95 9.82
C GLU A 137 -12.59 -2.91 8.73
N LEU A 138 -12.62 -4.22 8.97
CA LEU A 138 -12.26 -5.24 7.97
C LEU A 138 -13.11 -5.10 6.70
N HIS A 139 -14.41 -4.86 6.84
CA HIS A 139 -15.29 -4.62 5.69
C HIS A 139 -14.89 -3.35 4.92
N SER A 140 -14.57 -2.25 5.62
CA SER A 140 -14.06 -1.02 4.99
C SER A 140 -12.72 -1.23 4.28
N TYR A 141 -11.84 -2.11 4.78
CA TYR A 141 -10.61 -2.48 4.07
C TYR A 141 -10.90 -3.33 2.82
N GLN A 142 -11.84 -4.28 2.89
CA GLN A 142 -12.27 -5.09 1.74
C GLN A 142 -12.88 -4.23 0.61
N GLU A 143 -13.69 -3.22 0.95
CA GLU A 143 -14.20 -2.25 -0.02
C GLU A 143 -13.07 -1.45 -0.67
N LYS A 144 -12.10 -0.96 0.11
CA LYS A 144 -10.94 -0.22 -0.40
C LYS A 144 -10.07 -1.08 -1.32
N ASP A 145 -9.77 -2.33 -0.94
CA ASP A 145 -9.01 -3.26 -1.77
C ASP A 145 -9.74 -3.54 -3.09
N SER A 146 -11.07 -3.70 -3.06
CA SER A 146 -11.89 -3.82 -4.28
C SER A 146 -11.79 -2.57 -5.16
N THR A 147 -11.88 -1.35 -4.61
CA THR A 147 -11.68 -0.13 -5.40
C THR A 147 -10.29 -0.03 -6.00
N LEU A 148 -9.25 -0.40 -5.24
CA LEU A 148 -7.86 -0.37 -5.68
C LEU A 148 -7.59 -1.38 -6.81
N ILE A 149 -8.19 -2.58 -6.75
CA ILE A 149 -8.13 -3.58 -7.82
C ILE A 149 -8.78 -3.04 -9.11
N ASN A 150 -9.98 -2.45 -9.01
CA ASN A 150 -10.68 -1.88 -10.16
C ASN A 150 -9.91 -0.70 -10.80
N ASP A 151 -9.30 0.17 -9.99
CA ASP A 151 -8.50 1.29 -10.48
C ASP A 151 -7.16 0.82 -11.08
N TYR A 152 -6.55 -0.25 -10.54
CA TYR A 152 -5.37 -0.89 -11.14
C TYR A 152 -5.70 -1.50 -12.51
N GLN A 153 -6.80 -2.25 -12.63
CA GLN A 153 -7.28 -2.80 -13.91
C GLN A 153 -7.52 -1.68 -14.93
N ARG A 154 -8.23 -0.61 -14.54
CA ARG A 154 -8.47 0.55 -15.42
C ARG A 154 -7.17 1.26 -15.84
N ALA A 155 -6.15 1.27 -15.00
CA ALA A 155 -4.83 1.78 -15.36
C ALA A 155 -4.09 0.86 -16.34
N GLN A 156 -4.19 -0.46 -16.16
CA GLN A 156 -3.64 -1.47 -17.08
C GLN A 156 -4.29 -1.37 -18.47
N ASP A 157 -5.62 -1.26 -18.53
CA ASP A 157 -6.37 -1.01 -19.77
C ASP A 157 -5.93 0.29 -20.47
N ARG A 158 -5.72 1.37 -19.70
CA ARG A 158 -5.23 2.63 -20.28
C ARG A 158 -3.80 2.52 -20.80
N CYS A 159 -2.95 1.69 -20.18
CA CYS A 159 -1.61 1.41 -20.68
C CYS A 159 -1.62 0.58 -21.97
N THR A 160 -2.52 -0.39 -22.12
CA THR A 160 -2.64 -1.17 -23.37
C THR A 160 -3.20 -0.32 -24.51
N GLU A 161 -4.22 0.51 -24.24
CA GLU A 161 -4.78 1.49 -25.17
C GLU A 161 -3.71 2.49 -25.67
N LEU A 162 -2.96 3.11 -24.75
CA LEU A 162 -1.88 4.05 -25.11
C LEU A 162 -0.75 3.38 -25.91
N ASN A 163 -0.44 2.11 -25.64
CA ASN A 163 0.56 1.37 -26.41
C ASN A 163 0.07 1.09 -27.85
N GLN A 164 -1.23 0.78 -28.02
CA GLN A 164 -1.86 0.62 -29.32
C GLN A 164 -1.88 1.95 -30.10
N GLU A 165 -2.27 3.06 -29.47
CA GLU A 165 -2.18 4.42 -30.06
C GLU A 165 -0.74 4.74 -30.54
N LEU A 166 0.27 4.37 -29.75
CA LEU A 166 1.69 4.58 -30.10
C LEU A 166 2.12 3.77 -31.33
N ILE A 167 1.68 2.51 -31.45
CA ILE A 167 1.94 1.65 -32.62
C ILE A 167 1.31 2.27 -33.87
N GLU A 168 0.06 2.69 -33.79
CA GLU A 168 -0.66 3.35 -34.91
C GLU A 168 -0.05 4.71 -35.29
N MET A 169 0.51 5.45 -34.32
CA MET A 169 1.31 6.64 -34.61
C MET A 169 2.62 6.31 -35.32
N ALA A 170 3.32 5.25 -34.90
CA ALA A 170 4.56 4.82 -35.53
C ALA A 170 4.34 4.34 -36.97
N ASP A 171 3.26 3.60 -37.25
CA ASP A 171 2.94 3.15 -38.60
C ASP A 171 2.50 4.30 -39.52
N ARG A 172 1.69 5.26 -39.03
CA ARG A 172 1.42 6.50 -39.75
C ARG A 172 2.70 7.28 -40.08
N HIS A 173 3.67 7.31 -39.17
CA HIS A 173 4.97 7.95 -39.42
C HIS A 173 5.80 7.20 -40.47
N ARG A 174 5.83 5.86 -40.43
CA ARG A 174 6.51 5.03 -41.44
C ARG A 174 5.95 5.28 -42.84
N LEU A 175 4.62 5.33 -42.99
CA LEU A 175 3.95 5.63 -44.26
C LEU A 175 4.31 7.04 -44.77
N ALA A 176 4.20 8.06 -43.93
CA ALA A 176 4.54 9.44 -44.31
C ALA A 176 6.03 9.59 -44.71
N VAL A 177 6.94 8.85 -44.08
CA VAL A 177 8.37 8.80 -44.46
C VAL A 177 8.54 8.13 -45.83
N ALA A 178 7.83 7.02 -46.09
CA ALA A 178 7.88 6.33 -47.38
C ALA A 178 7.34 7.19 -48.53
N GLU A 179 6.22 7.89 -48.33
CA GLU A 179 5.65 8.85 -49.28
C GLU A 179 6.62 10.01 -49.59
N ARG A 180 7.20 10.62 -48.54
CA ARG A 180 8.21 11.68 -48.68
C ARG A 180 9.41 11.19 -49.49
N ASP A 181 9.89 9.98 -49.24
CA ASP A 181 11.05 9.43 -49.92
C ASP A 181 10.74 8.95 -51.34
N GLN A 182 9.47 8.62 -51.66
CA GLN A 182 8.99 8.48 -53.03
C GLN A 182 8.98 9.83 -53.76
N ALA A 183 8.35 10.87 -53.19
CA ALA A 183 8.31 12.21 -53.79
C ALA A 183 9.72 12.78 -54.05
N ARG A 184 10.69 12.48 -53.18
CA ARG A 184 12.11 12.80 -53.40
C ARG A 184 12.72 12.07 -54.59
N ARG A 185 12.39 10.79 -54.82
CA ARG A 185 12.85 10.04 -56.00
C ARG A 185 12.27 10.61 -57.29
N GLU A 186 10.98 10.93 -57.29
CA GLU A 186 10.28 11.56 -58.43
C GLU A 186 10.88 12.94 -58.75
N LEU A 187 11.10 13.79 -57.74
CA LEU A 187 11.77 15.08 -57.91
C LEU A 187 13.19 14.93 -58.48
N ALA A 188 13.96 13.95 -58.00
CA ALA A 188 15.30 13.66 -58.49
C ALA A 188 15.33 13.04 -59.91
N GLN A 189 14.22 12.47 -60.38
CA GLN A 189 14.05 12.05 -61.77
C GLN A 189 13.71 13.25 -62.65
N LEU A 190 12.68 14.03 -62.30
CA LEU A 190 12.27 15.24 -63.03
C LEU A 190 13.42 16.26 -63.14
N THR A 191 14.28 16.36 -62.13
CA THR A 191 15.47 17.22 -62.16
C THR A 191 16.50 16.75 -63.20
N ARG A 192 16.64 15.44 -63.42
CA ARG A 192 17.51 14.87 -64.48
C ARG A 192 16.91 15.11 -65.86
N GLU A 193 15.63 14.79 -66.05
CA GLU A 193 14.91 15.02 -67.30
C GLU A 193 14.95 16.51 -67.71
N LEU A 194 14.79 17.43 -66.76
CA LEU A 194 14.92 18.87 -67.00
C LEU A 194 16.35 19.29 -67.37
N ALA A 195 17.38 18.65 -66.80
CA ALA A 195 18.77 18.92 -67.15
C ALA A 195 19.10 18.42 -68.57
N GLU A 196 18.65 17.23 -68.93
CA GLU A 196 18.78 16.65 -70.27
C GLU A 196 18.07 17.50 -71.32
N ALA A 197 16.83 17.93 -71.05
CA ALA A 197 16.08 18.83 -71.92
C ALA A 197 16.78 20.19 -72.13
N ARG A 198 17.36 20.76 -71.06
CA ARG A 198 18.18 21.99 -71.15
C ARG A 198 19.43 21.77 -71.98
N GLN A 199 20.11 20.63 -71.85
CA GLN A 199 21.30 20.31 -72.63
C GLN A 199 20.96 20.17 -74.13
N LEU A 200 19.87 19.48 -74.46
CA LEU A 200 19.36 19.37 -75.83
C LEU A 200 18.99 20.74 -76.42
N ALA A 201 18.35 21.61 -75.63
CA ALA A 201 18.04 22.98 -76.07
C ALA A 201 19.30 23.81 -76.36
N MET A 202 20.33 23.73 -75.51
CA MET A 202 21.62 24.40 -75.75
C MET A 202 22.33 23.85 -77.00
N GLN A 203 22.30 22.54 -77.23
CA GLN A 203 22.86 21.92 -78.43
C GLN A 203 22.13 22.36 -79.70
N ALA A 204 20.79 22.43 -79.67
CA ALA A 204 19.98 22.91 -80.78
C ALA A 204 20.25 24.39 -81.10
N GLN A 205 20.39 25.24 -80.08
CA GLN A 205 20.76 26.65 -80.27
C GLN A 205 22.15 26.79 -80.90
N ALA A 206 23.16 26.07 -80.38
CA ALA A 206 24.51 26.10 -80.93
C ALA A 206 24.56 25.60 -82.39
N ALA A 207 23.78 24.58 -82.74
CA ALA A 207 23.65 24.09 -84.11
C ALA A 207 22.99 25.12 -85.04
N ALA A 208 21.96 25.83 -84.57
CA ALA A 208 21.33 26.92 -85.33
C ALA A 208 22.28 28.11 -85.55
N GLU A 209 23.06 28.48 -84.54
CA GLU A 209 24.11 29.52 -84.65
C GLU A 209 25.22 29.11 -85.62
N ALA A 210 25.65 27.84 -85.61
CA ALA A 210 26.61 27.30 -86.57
C ALA A 210 26.08 27.34 -88.02
N ALA A 211 24.84 26.92 -88.26
CA ALA A 211 24.22 26.98 -89.58
C ALA A 211 24.04 28.44 -90.09
N MET A 212 23.72 29.38 -89.19
CA MET A 212 23.72 30.82 -89.50
C MET A 212 25.12 31.36 -89.82
N ALA A 213 26.17 30.85 -89.17
CA ALA A 213 27.55 31.22 -89.50
C ALA A 213 28.00 30.64 -90.86
N GLU A 214 27.65 29.39 -91.15
CA GLU A 214 27.98 28.72 -92.42
C GLU A 214 27.30 29.39 -93.61
N SER A 215 26.00 29.69 -93.51
CA SER A 215 25.26 30.43 -94.54
C SER A 215 25.83 31.83 -94.79
N ARG A 216 26.24 32.56 -93.74
CA ARG A 216 26.97 33.84 -93.88
C ARG A 216 28.34 33.66 -94.56
N ALA A 217 29.07 32.58 -94.27
CA ALA A 217 30.36 32.30 -94.90
C ALA A 217 30.19 31.99 -96.40
N ILE A 218 29.16 31.23 -96.77
CA ILE A 218 28.80 30.96 -98.18
C ILE A 218 28.44 32.26 -98.90
N ALA A 219 27.63 33.13 -98.29
CA ALA A 219 27.28 34.43 -98.86
C ALA A 219 28.53 35.33 -99.05
N ALA A 220 29.39 35.44 -98.04
CA ALA A 220 30.63 36.20 -98.13
C ALA A 220 31.63 35.63 -99.16
N ALA A 221 31.64 34.31 -99.37
CA ALA A 221 32.44 33.67 -100.41
C ALA A 221 31.88 33.93 -101.82
N ALA A 222 30.56 34.01 -101.97
CA ALA A 222 29.91 34.43 -103.21
C ALA A 222 30.22 35.90 -103.54
N GLU A 223 30.08 36.81 -102.56
CA GLU A 223 30.45 38.23 -102.71
C GLU A 223 31.93 38.41 -103.07
N ARG A 224 32.84 37.61 -102.50
CA ARG A 224 34.27 37.62 -102.88
C ARG A 224 34.47 37.19 -104.33
N LYS A 225 33.85 36.09 -104.77
CA LYS A 225 33.91 35.66 -106.18
C LYS A 225 33.32 36.70 -107.13
N GLU A 226 32.25 37.39 -106.72
CA GLU A 226 31.65 38.46 -107.53
C GLU A 226 32.57 39.69 -107.61
N ARG A 227 33.22 40.08 -106.51
CA ARG A 227 34.26 41.12 -106.51
C ARG A 227 35.48 40.74 -107.36
N GLU A 228 35.96 39.49 -107.28
CA GLU A 228 37.05 38.98 -108.11
C GLU A 228 36.67 38.98 -109.60
N ALA A 229 35.44 38.58 -109.94
CA ALA A 229 34.91 38.63 -111.30
C ALA A 229 34.73 40.07 -111.83
N LEU A 230 34.38 41.03 -110.95
CA LEU A 230 34.30 42.45 -111.30
C LEU A 230 35.69 43.07 -111.50
N LEU A 231 36.68 42.72 -110.67
CA LEU A 231 38.08 43.11 -110.82
C LEU A 231 38.69 42.55 -112.12
N ALA A 232 38.31 41.33 -112.52
CA ALA A 232 38.74 40.74 -113.78
C ALA A 232 38.10 41.37 -115.05
N ARG A 233 37.15 42.31 -114.91
CA ARG A 233 36.34 42.82 -116.04
C ARG A 233 36.59 44.30 -116.40
N LYS A 234 37.66 44.95 -115.93
CA LYS A 234 37.96 46.35 -116.32
C LYS A 234 39.46 46.68 -116.36
N PRO A 235 39.97 47.40 -117.39
CA PRO A 235 41.35 47.85 -117.44
C PRO A 235 41.61 49.06 -116.52
N GLU A 236 42.90 49.27 -116.22
CA GLU A 236 43.45 50.20 -115.21
C GLU A 236 43.42 51.70 -115.60
N ALA A 237 43.35 52.57 -114.59
CA ALA A 237 43.92 53.94 -114.46
C ALA A 237 43.15 54.77 -113.40
N ASP A 238 43.71 55.73 -112.65
CA ASP A 238 45.05 55.83 -112.05
C ASP A 238 45.07 56.89 -110.90
N LEU A 239 45.98 56.73 -109.93
CA LEU A 239 46.61 57.68 -108.94
C LEU A 239 45.92 58.87 -108.19
N ALA A 240 46.41 59.07 -106.92
CA ALA A 240 46.66 60.34 -106.16
C ALA A 240 45.49 61.14 -105.47
N THR A 241 45.58 61.86 -104.32
CA THR A 241 46.62 62.21 -103.29
C THR A 241 45.96 62.59 -101.92
N ALA A 242 46.71 62.63 -100.79
CA ALA A 242 46.27 63.03 -99.41
C ALA A 242 46.35 64.58 -99.12
N PRO A 243 45.91 65.12 -97.93
CA PRO A 243 46.72 65.13 -96.68
C PRO A 243 45.92 65.04 -95.32
N GLY A 244 46.59 65.21 -94.15
CA GLY A 244 46.11 64.93 -92.76
C GLY A 244 45.33 66.02 -92.00
N PRO A 245 45.19 65.99 -90.63
CA PRO A 245 46.32 66.11 -89.67
C PRO A 245 46.22 65.27 -88.34
N THR A 246 46.91 65.73 -87.27
CA THR A 246 47.54 65.01 -86.11
C THR A 246 46.83 65.17 -84.70
N PRO A 247 47.33 64.52 -83.59
CA PRO A 247 46.54 64.15 -82.38
C PRO A 247 47.02 64.77 -81.02
N THR A 248 46.51 64.28 -79.86
CA THR A 248 47.13 64.27 -78.48
C THR A 248 46.31 63.35 -77.51
N LEU A 249 46.83 62.18 -77.05
CA LEU A 249 47.37 61.77 -75.70
C LEU A 249 46.37 61.72 -74.50
N GLY A 250 46.49 60.84 -73.49
CA GLY A 250 47.47 59.76 -73.15
C GLY A 250 46.77 58.56 -72.44
N GLU A 251 47.37 57.35 -72.32
CA GLU A 251 48.38 56.90 -71.32
C GLU A 251 47.73 56.61 -69.94
N GLU A 252 47.90 55.48 -69.24
CA GLU A 252 49.13 54.79 -68.79
C GLU A 252 48.87 53.31 -68.37
N ALA A 253 49.92 52.52 -68.05
CA ALA A 253 49.91 51.13 -67.52
C ALA A 253 50.95 51.02 -66.34
N PRO A 254 51.27 49.89 -65.63
CA PRO A 254 51.01 48.47 -65.91
C PRO A 254 50.67 47.63 -64.60
N PRO A 255 51.18 46.41 -64.24
CA PRO A 255 50.42 45.40 -63.45
C PRO A 255 51.08 45.03 -62.07
N PRO A 256 50.73 43.92 -61.34
CA PRO A 256 51.09 42.52 -61.70
C PRO A 256 50.13 41.38 -61.24
N LEU A 257 50.48 40.13 -61.62
CA LEU A 257 49.97 38.81 -61.18
C LEU A 257 50.65 38.35 -59.85
N PRO A 258 50.42 37.14 -59.21
CA PRO A 258 49.72 35.90 -59.62
C PRO A 258 48.74 35.35 -58.51
N ALA A 259 48.21 34.11 -58.44
CA ALA A 259 48.48 32.82 -59.12
C ALA A 259 47.24 31.87 -59.17
N THR A 260 47.27 30.92 -60.12
CA THR A 260 46.48 29.68 -60.27
C THR A 260 47.06 28.51 -59.41
N PRO A 261 46.58 27.23 -59.44
CA PRO A 261 45.47 26.55 -60.16
C PRO A 261 44.50 25.82 -59.15
N ALA A 262 43.63 24.84 -59.45
CA ALA A 262 43.41 23.97 -60.62
C ALA A 262 41.94 23.49 -60.74
N ALA A 263 41.58 22.96 -61.91
CA ALA A 263 40.24 22.51 -62.26
C ALA A 263 39.93 21.05 -61.86
N ALA A 264 38.64 20.70 -61.92
CA ALA A 264 38.13 19.33 -61.82
C ALA A 264 38.44 18.51 -63.09
N THR A 265 38.26 17.17 -63.03
CA THR A 265 37.17 16.45 -63.74
C THR A 265 37.43 14.92 -63.90
N ALA A 266 36.37 14.14 -63.67
CA ALA A 266 36.08 12.78 -64.19
C ALA A 266 36.84 11.51 -63.71
N ALA A 267 36.03 10.45 -63.57
CA ALA A 267 36.35 9.02 -63.51
C ALA A 267 36.06 8.40 -64.91
N PRO A 268 35.86 7.06 -65.15
CA PRO A 268 36.01 5.88 -64.27
C PRO A 268 36.70 4.65 -64.95
N ALA A 269 36.66 3.51 -64.25
CA ALA A 269 36.45 2.12 -64.75
C ALA A 269 37.59 1.06 -64.67
N THR A 270 37.12 -0.16 -64.32
CA THR A 270 37.66 -1.52 -64.55
C THR A 270 38.88 -2.06 -63.77
N ALA A 271 38.66 -3.24 -63.18
CA ALA A 271 39.60 -4.18 -62.56
C ALA A 271 40.26 -5.10 -63.64
N PRO A 272 41.09 -6.14 -63.33
CA PRO A 272 41.48 -6.72 -62.03
C PRO A 272 43.00 -7.04 -61.89
N ALA A 273 43.34 -7.97 -60.98
CA ALA A 273 44.59 -8.75 -60.84
C ALA A 273 45.59 -8.38 -59.71
N SER A 274 45.48 -9.11 -58.60
CA SER A 274 46.62 -9.70 -57.86
C SER A 274 47.25 -10.83 -58.72
N PRO A 275 48.52 -11.31 -58.56
CA PRO A 275 49.14 -11.60 -57.25
C PRO A 275 50.68 -11.52 -57.09
N SER A 276 51.14 -11.57 -55.82
CA SER A 276 52.38 -12.23 -55.32
C SER A 276 52.29 -12.26 -53.78
N THR A 277 51.87 -13.35 -53.12
CA THR A 277 52.64 -14.58 -52.77
C THR A 277 53.92 -14.23 -51.99
N VAL A 278 54.06 -14.57 -50.69
CA VAL A 278 54.66 -15.80 -50.09
C VAL A 278 54.70 -15.55 -48.54
N ALA A 279 54.51 -16.47 -47.57
CA ALA A 279 54.25 -17.92 -47.56
C ALA A 279 53.37 -18.37 -46.35
N ALA A 280 52.61 -19.45 -46.55
CA ALA A 280 52.31 -20.56 -45.62
C ALA A 280 51.78 -21.73 -46.49
N PRO A 281 51.79 -23.03 -46.07
CA PRO A 281 52.15 -23.63 -44.78
C PRO A 281 53.10 -24.86 -44.89
N ALA A 282 53.40 -25.53 -43.76
CA ALA A 282 53.76 -26.96 -43.75
C ALA A 282 53.60 -27.62 -42.34
N PRO A 283 52.58 -28.49 -42.15
CA PRO A 283 52.63 -29.71 -41.33
C PRO A 283 52.78 -30.95 -42.25
N PRO A 284 52.93 -32.21 -41.77
CA PRO A 284 52.72 -32.70 -40.40
C PRO A 284 53.77 -33.68 -39.82
N THR A 285 53.81 -33.77 -38.49
CA THR A 285 54.17 -35.01 -37.77
C THR A 285 53.26 -35.20 -36.56
N ALA A 286 52.40 -36.20 -36.64
CA ALA A 286 51.71 -36.87 -35.54
C ALA A 286 52.14 -38.36 -35.62
N PRO A 287 52.12 -39.17 -34.53
CA PRO A 287 51.13 -39.10 -33.46
C PRO A 287 51.64 -39.32 -32.02
N THR A 288 50.97 -38.68 -31.06
CA THR A 288 50.70 -39.28 -29.73
C THR A 288 49.40 -38.68 -29.20
N ALA A 289 48.41 -39.53 -28.95
CA ALA A 289 47.16 -39.22 -28.27
C ALA A 289 46.63 -40.50 -27.61
N PRO A 290 45.75 -40.43 -26.58
CA PRO A 290 45.27 -39.24 -25.87
C PRO A 290 45.49 -39.33 -24.34
N ALA A 291 45.77 -38.20 -23.71
CA ALA A 291 45.16 -37.89 -22.41
C ALA A 291 43.98 -36.97 -22.73
N GLY A 292 42.77 -37.34 -22.32
CA GLY A 292 41.55 -36.63 -22.72
C GLY A 292 41.55 -35.20 -22.20
N GLU A 293 41.74 -34.24 -23.09
CA GLU A 293 41.54 -32.82 -22.79
C GLU A 293 40.02 -32.61 -22.63
N ALA A 294 39.60 -32.25 -21.42
CA ALA A 294 38.19 -32.01 -21.12
C ALA A 294 37.66 -30.89 -22.05
N PRO A 295 36.40 -30.97 -22.54
CA PRO A 295 35.88 -29.98 -23.46
C PRO A 295 35.99 -28.57 -22.87
N ALA A 296 36.43 -27.62 -23.71
CA ALA A 296 36.58 -26.23 -23.31
C ALA A 296 35.23 -25.70 -22.77
N ARG A 297 35.23 -25.24 -21.51
CA ARG A 297 33.99 -24.83 -20.82
C ARG A 297 33.35 -23.65 -21.54
N VAL A 298 32.04 -23.78 -21.81
CA VAL A 298 31.25 -22.80 -22.58
C VAL A 298 30.98 -21.52 -21.77
N ALA A 299 30.92 -21.61 -20.44
CA ALA A 299 30.73 -20.47 -19.55
C ALA A 299 31.44 -20.69 -18.19
N PRO A 300 31.65 -19.64 -17.38
CA PRO A 300 32.26 -19.76 -16.06
C PRO A 300 31.43 -20.60 -15.08
N ASP A 301 32.11 -21.38 -14.25
CA ASP A 301 31.54 -22.26 -13.21
C ASP A 301 30.48 -21.58 -12.32
N ALA A 302 30.68 -20.30 -11.99
CA ALA A 302 29.75 -19.52 -11.18
C ALA A 302 28.42 -19.23 -11.91
N ALA A 303 28.44 -19.06 -13.23
CA ALA A 303 27.25 -18.80 -14.03
C ALA A 303 26.32 -20.02 -14.02
N PHE A 304 26.89 -21.23 -14.19
CA PHE A 304 26.15 -22.48 -14.06
C PHE A 304 25.59 -22.71 -12.65
N GLN A 305 26.37 -22.44 -11.60
CA GLN A 305 25.88 -22.55 -10.22
C GLN A 305 24.70 -21.61 -9.95
N ILE A 306 24.78 -20.37 -10.40
CA ILE A 306 23.69 -19.39 -10.28
C ILE A 306 22.46 -19.87 -11.06
N LEU A 307 22.64 -20.35 -12.30
CA LEU A 307 21.52 -20.80 -13.14
C LEU A 307 20.87 -22.08 -12.61
N TYR A 308 21.66 -23.03 -12.09
CA TYR A 308 21.17 -24.21 -11.36
C TYR A 308 20.33 -23.81 -10.16
N LEU A 309 20.80 -22.86 -9.35
CA LEU A 309 20.07 -22.39 -8.17
C LEU A 309 18.77 -21.65 -8.53
N LEU A 310 18.79 -20.81 -9.58
CA LEU A 310 17.59 -20.14 -10.10
C LEU A 310 16.54 -21.14 -10.60
N GLN A 311 16.98 -22.20 -11.28
CA GLN A 311 16.09 -23.27 -11.73
C GLN A 311 15.58 -24.12 -10.57
N LYS A 312 16.44 -24.46 -9.60
CA LYS A 312 16.07 -25.32 -8.47
C LYS A 312 15.10 -24.65 -7.50
N GLU A 313 15.36 -23.40 -7.13
CA GLU A 313 14.56 -22.71 -6.12
C GLU A 313 13.30 -22.07 -6.74
N GLY A 314 13.31 -21.73 -8.04
CA GLY A 314 12.26 -20.95 -8.68
C GLY A 314 11.85 -21.35 -10.09
N ARG A 315 12.31 -22.49 -10.63
CA ARG A 315 11.92 -23.00 -11.97
C ARG A 315 12.05 -21.98 -13.11
N LEU A 316 13.06 -21.10 -13.04
CA LEU A 316 13.21 -19.96 -13.96
C LEU A 316 13.26 -20.36 -15.44
N LEU A 317 13.95 -21.45 -15.78
CA LEU A 317 14.08 -21.91 -17.17
C LEU A 317 12.77 -22.49 -17.69
N ASP A 318 12.03 -23.23 -16.86
CA ASP A 318 10.70 -23.75 -17.22
C ASP A 318 9.76 -22.56 -17.49
N PHE A 319 9.73 -21.59 -16.58
CA PHE A 319 8.89 -20.40 -16.68
C PHE A 319 9.18 -19.56 -17.94
N LEU A 320 10.45 -19.43 -18.34
CA LEU A 320 10.84 -18.69 -19.53
C LEU A 320 10.68 -19.49 -20.85
N ALA A 321 10.50 -20.81 -20.76
CA ALA A 321 10.26 -21.68 -21.92
C ALA A 321 8.77 -21.96 -22.17
N GLU A 322 7.91 -21.73 -21.18
CA GLU A 322 6.45 -21.91 -21.26
C GLU A 322 5.80 -20.87 -22.20
N ASP A 323 4.81 -21.28 -22.98
CA ASP A 323 3.96 -20.35 -23.75
C ASP A 323 2.76 -19.90 -22.91
N LEU A 324 2.76 -18.62 -22.56
CA LEU A 324 1.73 -18.01 -21.70
C LEU A 324 0.57 -17.39 -22.50
N SER A 325 0.58 -17.46 -23.83
CA SER A 325 -0.37 -16.74 -24.70
C SER A 325 -1.84 -17.13 -24.56
N GLY A 326 -2.12 -18.29 -23.93
CA GLY A 326 -3.47 -18.79 -23.66
C GLY A 326 -3.82 -18.92 -22.17
N VAL A 327 -3.00 -18.39 -21.25
CA VAL A 327 -3.21 -18.50 -19.80
C VAL A 327 -3.95 -17.28 -19.27
N ASP A 328 -5.01 -17.50 -18.48
CA ASP A 328 -5.77 -16.45 -17.82
C ASP A 328 -5.02 -15.83 -16.63
N ASP A 329 -5.21 -14.53 -16.37
CA ASP A 329 -4.50 -13.78 -15.35
C ASP A 329 -4.62 -14.37 -13.93
N ASP A 330 -5.77 -14.95 -13.56
CA ASP A 330 -5.96 -15.59 -12.25
C ASP A 330 -5.10 -16.86 -12.11
N GLN A 331 -5.02 -17.66 -13.18
CA GLN A 331 -4.20 -18.87 -13.23
C GLN A 331 -2.72 -18.53 -13.28
N LEU A 332 -2.36 -17.53 -14.08
CA LEU A 332 -1.00 -17.01 -14.19
C LEU A 332 -0.50 -16.47 -12.85
N GLY A 333 -1.33 -15.70 -12.15
CA GLY A 333 -1.04 -15.19 -10.81
C GLY A 333 -0.85 -16.31 -9.78
N GLY A 334 -1.61 -17.40 -9.87
CA GLY A 334 -1.42 -18.60 -9.05
C GLY A 334 -0.10 -19.31 -9.31
N ALA A 335 0.27 -19.48 -10.59
CA ALA A 335 1.49 -20.17 -11.01
C ALA A 335 2.79 -19.36 -10.74
N ILE A 336 2.75 -18.03 -10.92
CA ILE A 336 3.93 -17.16 -10.75
C ILE A 336 4.30 -16.95 -9.28
N ARG A 337 3.35 -16.93 -8.34
CA ARG A 337 3.64 -16.61 -6.92
C ARG A 337 4.73 -17.52 -6.31
N PRO A 338 4.66 -18.87 -6.40
CA PRO A 338 5.72 -19.75 -5.89
C PRO A 338 7.07 -19.55 -6.58
N ILE A 339 7.07 -19.33 -7.90
CA ILE A 339 8.27 -19.04 -8.70
C ILE A 339 8.95 -17.76 -8.20
N HIS A 340 8.19 -16.67 -8.08
CA HIS A 340 8.68 -15.39 -7.59
C HIS A 340 9.18 -15.48 -6.14
N GLU A 341 8.47 -16.18 -5.25
CA GLU A 341 8.90 -16.40 -3.87
C GLU A 341 10.21 -17.18 -3.77
N GLY A 342 10.38 -18.24 -4.57
CA GLY A 342 11.61 -19.02 -4.67
C GLY A 342 12.80 -18.20 -5.18
N LEU A 343 12.62 -17.44 -6.26
CA LEU A 343 13.66 -16.55 -6.80
C LEU A 343 14.02 -15.44 -5.79
N ARG A 344 13.01 -14.83 -5.14
CA ARG A 344 13.23 -13.82 -4.09
C ARG A 344 13.99 -14.39 -2.89
N ARG A 345 13.70 -15.63 -2.49
CA ARG A 345 14.44 -16.34 -1.44
C ARG A 345 15.90 -16.53 -1.83
N LEU A 346 16.17 -16.96 -3.07
CA LEU A 346 17.55 -17.11 -3.56
C LEU A 346 18.33 -15.78 -3.52
N LEU A 347 17.71 -14.67 -3.93
CA LEU A 347 18.30 -13.32 -3.86
C LEU A 347 18.46 -12.79 -2.41
N THR A 348 17.73 -13.36 -1.44
CA THR A 348 17.86 -12.99 -0.02
C THR A 348 18.95 -13.81 0.67
N ASP A 349 18.99 -15.11 0.39
CA ASP A 349 19.79 -16.09 1.14
C ASP A 349 21.18 -16.32 0.53
N ARG A 350 21.30 -16.26 -0.82
CA ARG A 350 22.50 -16.65 -1.57
C ARG A 350 23.13 -15.50 -2.37
N LEU A 351 22.32 -14.74 -3.09
CA LEU A 351 22.77 -13.66 -3.97
C LEU A 351 22.31 -12.32 -3.42
N VAL A 352 22.91 -11.86 -2.32
CA VAL A 352 22.47 -10.70 -1.56
C VAL A 352 22.64 -9.44 -2.40
N ILE A 353 21.55 -8.98 -3.02
CA ILE A 353 21.52 -7.75 -3.83
C ILE A 353 21.11 -6.55 -2.97
N ALA A 354 21.73 -5.41 -3.22
CA ALA A 354 21.40 -4.12 -2.61
C ALA A 354 21.29 -3.02 -3.68
N PRO A 355 20.54 -1.92 -3.44
CA PRO A 355 20.52 -0.79 -4.35
C PRO A 355 21.90 -0.11 -4.43
N VAL A 356 22.21 0.54 -5.57
CA VAL A 356 23.48 1.30 -5.72
C VAL A 356 23.35 2.69 -5.10
N LEU A 357 22.18 3.30 -5.22
CA LEU A 357 21.77 4.54 -4.56
C LEU A 357 20.54 4.23 -3.68
N ASN A 358 20.64 4.45 -2.37
CA ASN A 358 19.57 4.13 -1.42
C ASN A 358 18.57 5.29 -1.28
N LEU A 359 17.96 5.69 -2.40
CA LEU A 359 16.94 6.73 -2.50
C LEU A 359 15.73 6.20 -3.29
N PRO A 360 14.51 6.73 -3.08
CA PRO A 360 13.36 6.43 -3.90
C PRO A 360 13.59 6.75 -5.38
N GLU A 361 13.01 5.95 -6.26
CA GLU A 361 12.91 6.29 -7.68
C GLU A 361 11.92 7.45 -7.84
N GLY A 362 12.30 8.47 -8.61
CA GLY A 362 11.60 9.76 -8.67
C GLY A 362 12.16 10.87 -7.75
N GLU A 363 13.05 10.57 -6.79
CA GLU A 363 13.69 11.61 -5.97
C GLU A 363 14.83 12.35 -6.71
N THR A 364 15.11 13.58 -6.26
CA THR A 364 16.24 14.38 -6.74
C THR A 364 17.53 13.95 -6.03
N VAL A 365 18.53 13.55 -6.82
CA VAL A 365 19.87 13.17 -6.35
C VAL A 365 20.86 14.26 -6.72
N GLU A 366 21.73 14.61 -5.78
CA GLU A 366 22.93 15.39 -6.02
C GLU A 366 24.15 14.47 -5.92
N LEU A 367 24.87 14.32 -7.04
CA LEU A 367 26.08 13.52 -7.16
C LEU A 367 27.29 14.47 -7.21
N GLY A 368 28.35 14.14 -6.46
CA GLY A 368 29.60 14.90 -6.51
C GLY A 368 30.38 14.73 -7.82
N ASP A 369 31.45 15.49 -7.97
CA ASP A 369 32.43 15.35 -9.06
C ASP A 369 33.74 14.80 -8.45
N PRO A 370 34.30 13.66 -8.90
CA PRO A 370 33.87 12.82 -10.02
C PRO A 370 32.75 11.82 -9.68
N VAL A 371 31.91 11.51 -10.67
CA VAL A 371 30.95 10.40 -10.63
C VAL A 371 31.61 9.13 -11.15
N ASP A 372 31.38 8.01 -10.45
CA ASP A 372 31.80 6.67 -10.86
C ASP A 372 30.86 6.13 -11.96
N PRO A 373 31.34 5.96 -13.21
CA PRO A 373 30.51 5.53 -14.34
C PRO A 373 30.14 4.04 -14.29
N GLU A 374 30.82 3.20 -13.49
CA GLU A 374 30.44 1.80 -13.28
C GLU A 374 29.24 1.69 -12.33
N ARG A 375 29.04 2.70 -11.48
CA ARG A 375 27.96 2.74 -10.48
C ARG A 375 26.76 3.57 -10.91
N VAL A 376 26.98 4.70 -11.59
CA VAL A 376 25.92 5.65 -11.94
C VAL A 376 26.03 6.11 -13.38
N LYS A 377 25.06 5.69 -14.21
CA LYS A 377 24.93 6.15 -15.59
C LYS A 377 24.14 7.46 -15.63
N LEU A 378 24.81 8.55 -16.01
CA LEU A 378 24.18 9.84 -16.26
C LEU A 378 23.50 9.83 -17.64
N THR A 379 22.28 10.36 -17.74
CA THR A 379 21.48 10.40 -18.98
C THR A 379 20.77 11.74 -19.15
N GLY A 380 20.64 12.22 -20.39
CA GLY A 380 20.02 13.52 -20.70
C GLY A 380 21.06 14.61 -20.99
N ASN A 381 20.77 15.85 -20.63
CA ASN A 381 21.68 16.99 -20.83
C ASN A 381 22.76 17.04 -19.73
N VAL A 382 23.78 16.20 -19.87
CA VAL A 382 24.86 16.05 -18.88
C VAL A 382 25.93 17.14 -19.10
N PRO A 383 26.18 18.05 -18.13
CA PRO A 383 27.23 19.06 -18.25
C PRO A 383 28.64 18.45 -18.21
N ALA A 384 29.61 19.13 -18.81
CA ALA A 384 30.97 18.60 -18.96
C ALA A 384 31.74 18.38 -17.64
N ARG A 385 31.41 19.15 -16.58
CA ARG A 385 31.92 19.01 -15.19
C ARG A 385 30.94 19.62 -14.20
N GLY A 386 31.10 19.29 -12.92
CA GLY A 386 30.36 19.87 -11.80
C GLY A 386 29.55 18.82 -11.01
N PRO A 387 28.95 19.22 -9.88
CA PRO A 387 28.01 18.36 -9.18
C PRO A 387 26.79 18.09 -10.09
N TYR A 388 26.50 16.82 -10.33
CA TYR A 388 25.39 16.40 -11.19
C TYR A 388 24.12 16.32 -10.37
N LYS A 389 23.13 17.16 -10.71
CA LYS A 389 21.80 17.14 -10.11
C LYS A 389 20.78 16.60 -11.10
N GLY A 390 20.00 15.60 -10.71
CA GLY A 390 18.99 14.97 -11.56
C GLY A 390 18.05 14.07 -10.76
N THR A 391 17.08 13.48 -11.45
CA THR A 391 16.10 12.57 -10.83
C THR A 391 16.58 11.12 -10.91
N LEU A 392 16.45 10.35 -9.84
CA LEU A 392 16.76 8.92 -9.83
C LEU A 392 15.70 8.15 -10.61
N ILE A 393 16.01 7.75 -11.85
CA ILE A 393 15.09 6.96 -12.68
C ILE A 393 15.05 5.49 -12.24
N HIS A 394 16.19 4.93 -11.86
CA HIS A 394 16.32 3.57 -11.34
C HIS A 394 17.47 3.51 -10.34
N LYS A 395 17.27 2.93 -9.16
CA LYS A 395 18.25 2.90 -8.06
C LYS A 395 19.51 2.07 -8.32
N GLY A 396 19.48 1.29 -9.40
CA GLY A 396 20.52 0.32 -9.75
C GLY A 396 20.57 -0.84 -8.76
N TRP A 397 21.27 -1.92 -9.14
CA TRP A 397 21.45 -3.09 -8.28
C TRP A 397 22.91 -3.47 -8.25
N ARG A 398 23.44 -3.75 -7.05
CA ARG A 398 24.77 -4.31 -6.85
C ARG A 398 24.68 -5.61 -6.05
N LEU A 399 25.52 -6.57 -6.41
CA LEU A 399 25.78 -7.72 -5.55
C LEU A 399 26.58 -7.23 -4.33
N LYS A 400 26.02 -7.42 -3.14
CA LYS A 400 26.67 -7.11 -1.85
C LYS A 400 27.44 -8.31 -1.32
N GLU A 401 26.87 -9.51 -1.47
CA GLU A 401 27.46 -10.76 -1.00
C GLU A 401 27.01 -11.93 -1.90
N CYS A 402 27.89 -12.90 -2.13
CA CYS A 402 27.64 -14.06 -2.96
C CYS A 402 27.99 -15.34 -2.19
N ARG A 403 26.98 -16.16 -1.89
CA ARG A 403 27.09 -17.39 -1.09
C ARG A 403 26.70 -18.60 -1.93
N LEU A 404 27.60 -19.01 -2.83
CA LEU A 404 27.42 -20.20 -3.65
C LEU A 404 27.91 -21.46 -2.91
N PRO A 405 27.23 -22.61 -3.06
CA PRO A 405 27.71 -23.89 -2.55
C PRO A 405 28.96 -24.34 -3.32
N ALA A 406 29.82 -25.13 -2.67
CA ALA A 406 30.99 -25.70 -3.36
C ALA A 406 30.55 -26.68 -4.47
N LEU A 407 31.23 -26.62 -5.62
CA LEU A 407 31.04 -27.59 -6.71
C LEU A 407 31.54 -28.98 -6.31
N VAL A 408 30.82 -30.00 -6.76
CA VAL A 408 31.22 -31.40 -6.60
C VAL A 408 32.39 -31.72 -7.54
N ALA A 409 33.40 -32.44 -7.04
CA ALA A 409 34.53 -32.89 -7.83
C ALA A 409 34.06 -33.79 -8.98
N GLY A 410 34.43 -33.45 -10.23
CA GLY A 410 34.06 -34.20 -11.43
C GLY A 410 32.88 -33.64 -12.24
N TRP A 411 32.30 -32.50 -11.85
CA TRP A 411 31.26 -31.83 -12.64
C TRP A 411 31.82 -31.31 -13.99
N SER A 412 31.16 -31.68 -15.09
CA SER A 412 31.56 -31.41 -16.48
C SER A 412 31.06 -30.09 -17.06
N GLY A 413 29.98 -29.52 -16.52
CA GLY A 413 29.49 -28.19 -16.92
C GLY A 413 28.69 -28.11 -18.21
N ASP A 414 28.16 -29.23 -18.69
CA ASP A 414 27.24 -29.34 -19.82
C ASP A 414 25.76 -29.42 -19.39
N VAL A 415 25.48 -29.95 -18.19
CA VAL A 415 24.12 -30.10 -17.64
C VAL A 415 23.87 -29.10 -16.51
N ILE A 416 22.79 -28.32 -16.62
CA ILE A 416 22.35 -27.37 -15.58
C ILE A 416 21.56 -28.11 -14.50
N VAL A 417 20.47 -28.80 -14.87
CA VAL A 417 19.66 -29.70 -14.02
C VAL A 417 19.52 -31.04 -14.75
N PRO A 418 19.72 -32.19 -14.08
CA PRO A 418 19.52 -33.49 -14.71
C PRO A 418 18.03 -33.73 -15.03
N ALA A 419 17.75 -34.44 -16.12
CA ALA A 419 16.40 -34.93 -16.38
C ALA A 419 16.05 -36.04 -15.38
N GLU A 420 14.90 -35.91 -14.72
CA GLU A 420 14.37 -36.93 -13.81
C GLU A 420 13.48 -37.91 -14.59
N VAL A 421 13.76 -39.21 -14.45
CA VAL A 421 13.02 -40.30 -15.11
C VAL A 421 12.59 -41.29 -14.04
N GLU A 422 11.29 -41.38 -13.79
CA GLU A 422 10.70 -42.40 -12.94
C GLU A 422 10.71 -43.75 -13.67
N ILE A 423 11.20 -44.81 -13.01
CA ILE A 423 11.16 -46.18 -13.53
C ILE A 423 10.01 -46.91 -12.82
N PRO A 424 9.03 -47.47 -13.57
CA PRO A 424 7.85 -48.13 -13.02
C PRO A 424 8.12 -49.53 -12.42
#